data_AF-A0A1S3ZXA2-F1
#
_entry.id   AF-A0A1S3ZXA2-F1
#
_cell.length_a   1.000
_cell.length_b   1.000
_cell.length_c   1.000
_cell.angle_alpha   90.00
_cell.angle_beta   90.00
_cell.angle_gamma   90.00
#
_symmetry.space_group_name_H-M   'P 1'
#
loop_
_entity.id
_entity.type
_entity.pdbx_description
1 polymer ?
#
loop_
_entity_poly.entity_id
_entity_poly.type
_entity_poly.pdbx_seq_one_letter_code
_entity_poly.pdbx_strand_id
1 'polypeptide(L)'
;FGYCLCCGSHFAGPVYEMKDYLDWTERKGIWKSTEKGHPSPFGATLRALLQAAFCMGLYLYLVPLYPLTRFSDPLYQEWGFLKRLSYQYMSGFTARWKYYFIWSISEASIIISGLGFSGWTDSSPPEPRWDRAKNVDVLGVELAKSSVQLPLVWNIQVSTWLRHYVYERLVQKGRKPGFFQLLATQTVSAVWHGLYPGYIIFFVQSALMIAGSRVIYRWQQATKGTLFEKILALMNFAYTLLVLNYSAVGFMVLSLHETLTSYGSVYYIGTIIPIVLILLGKVIKPAKPARSKARKEE
;
A
#
# COMPACT_ATOMS: atom_id res chain seq x y z
N PHE A 1 18.35 9.40 -21.91
CA PHE A 1 18.09 7.95 -21.75
C PHE A 1 18.40 7.43 -20.35
N GLY A 2 19.48 7.86 -19.67
CA GLY A 2 19.87 7.34 -18.35
C GLY A 2 18.77 7.37 -17.28
N TYR A 3 17.94 8.41 -17.24
CA TYR A 3 16.77 8.49 -16.34
C TYR A 3 15.75 7.37 -16.61
N CYS A 4 15.30 7.25 -17.87
CA CYS A 4 14.28 6.28 -18.26
C CYS A 4 14.73 4.82 -18.14
N LEU A 5 16.04 4.57 -18.27
CA LEU A 5 16.64 3.23 -18.31
C LEU A 5 17.60 2.99 -17.14
N CYS A 6 17.40 3.67 -16.01
CA CYS A 6 18.27 3.48 -14.86
C CYS A 6 18.19 2.03 -14.36
N CYS A 7 19.33 1.34 -14.32
CA CYS A 7 19.41 -0.09 -14.06
C CYS A 7 18.69 -0.52 -12.77
N GLY A 8 18.81 0.28 -11.71
CA GLY A 8 18.24 -0.06 -10.40
C GLY A 8 16.71 0.02 -10.31
N SER A 9 16.06 0.69 -11.27
CA SER A 9 14.59 0.85 -11.29
C SER A 9 13.90 0.29 -12.54
N HIS A 10 14.67 -0.19 -13.51
CA HIS A 10 14.17 -0.53 -14.84
C HIS A 10 13.06 -1.60 -14.85
N PHE A 11 13.19 -2.65 -14.04
CA PHE A 11 12.27 -3.79 -14.08
C PHE A 11 11.01 -3.63 -13.23
N ALA A 12 11.12 -3.05 -12.03
CA ALA A 12 10.03 -3.06 -11.05
C ALA A 12 9.85 -1.73 -10.30
N GLY A 13 10.46 -0.65 -10.78
CA GLY A 13 10.62 0.59 -10.02
C GLY A 13 11.72 0.46 -8.96
N PRO A 14 11.82 1.39 -8.00
CA PRO A 14 10.89 2.49 -7.75
C PRO A 14 10.84 3.54 -8.87
N VAL A 15 9.68 4.17 -9.04
CA VAL A 15 9.56 5.44 -9.78
C VAL A 15 10.20 6.55 -8.94
N TYR A 16 10.87 7.50 -9.58
CA TYR A 16 11.38 8.71 -8.93
C TYR A 16 11.34 9.88 -9.90
N GLU A 17 11.40 11.10 -9.36
CA GLU A 17 11.27 12.32 -10.14
C GLU A 17 12.54 12.63 -10.95
N MET A 18 12.36 13.19 -12.15
CA MET A 18 13.47 13.56 -13.03
C MET A 18 14.41 14.58 -12.37
N LYS A 19 13.86 15.49 -11.57
CA LYS A 19 14.66 16.46 -10.82
C LYS A 19 15.65 15.78 -9.89
N ASP A 20 15.23 14.76 -9.15
CA ASP A 20 16.09 14.03 -8.23
C ASP A 20 17.21 13.29 -8.97
N TYR A 21 16.88 12.69 -10.10
CA TYR A 21 17.86 12.02 -10.96
C TYR A 21 18.93 13.01 -11.47
N LEU A 22 18.50 14.17 -11.97
CA LEU A 22 19.42 15.22 -12.42
C LEU A 22 20.28 15.74 -11.28
N ASP A 23 19.68 16.11 -10.14
CA ASP A 23 20.40 16.61 -8.98
C ASP A 23 21.42 15.58 -8.44
N TRP A 24 21.10 14.28 -8.50
CA TRP A 24 22.04 13.20 -8.19
C TRP A 24 23.20 13.13 -9.19
N THR A 25 22.92 13.07 -10.49
CA THR A 25 23.97 12.96 -11.53
C THR A 25 24.88 14.19 -11.60
N GLU A 26 24.34 15.36 -11.31
CA GLU A 26 25.05 16.65 -11.32
C GLU A 26 25.65 16.99 -9.94
N ARG A 27 25.49 16.11 -8.93
CA ARG A 27 25.98 16.30 -7.55
C ARG A 27 25.51 17.62 -6.92
N LYS A 28 24.22 17.91 -7.07
CA LYS A 28 23.55 19.09 -6.49
C LYS A 28 22.78 18.73 -5.22
N GLY A 29 22.39 19.76 -4.47
CA GLY A 29 21.58 19.61 -3.26
C GLY A 29 22.23 18.68 -2.24
N ILE A 30 21.49 17.64 -1.82
CA ILE A 30 21.96 16.66 -0.83
C ILE A 30 23.08 15.74 -1.35
N TRP A 31 23.30 15.69 -2.67
CA TRP A 31 24.40 14.93 -3.29
C TRP A 31 25.63 15.79 -3.57
N LYS A 32 25.67 17.02 -3.06
CA LYS A 32 26.88 17.84 -3.12
C LYS A 32 27.99 17.18 -2.31
N SER A 33 29.19 17.11 -2.87
CA SER A 33 30.36 16.62 -2.14
C SER A 33 30.61 17.49 -0.92
N THR A 34 30.69 16.86 0.25
CA THR A 34 31.08 17.52 1.51
C THR A 34 32.52 17.15 1.86
N GLU A 35 33.15 17.88 2.80
CA GLU A 35 34.49 17.54 3.31
C GLU A 35 34.55 16.12 3.92
N LYS A 36 33.41 15.61 4.41
CA LYS A 36 33.28 14.26 4.96
C LYS A 36 32.98 13.19 3.91
N GLY A 37 32.94 13.55 2.62
CA GLY A 37 32.61 12.64 1.52
C GLY A 37 31.12 12.27 1.48
N HIS A 38 30.81 11.20 0.74
CA HIS A 38 29.47 10.61 0.68
C HIS A 38 29.31 9.52 1.74
N PRO A 39 28.11 9.38 2.33
CA PRO A 39 27.85 8.30 3.28
C PRO A 39 27.98 6.93 2.62
N SER A 40 28.49 5.96 3.37
CA SER A 40 28.59 4.57 2.89
C SER A 40 27.19 3.95 2.70
N PRO A 41 26.89 3.39 1.51
CA PRO A 41 25.60 2.76 1.24
C PRO A 41 25.53 1.30 1.74
N PHE A 42 26.65 0.69 2.09
CA PHE A 42 26.73 -0.77 2.26
C PHE A 42 25.84 -1.31 3.38
N GLY A 43 25.76 -0.61 4.53
CA GLY A 43 24.90 -1.03 5.63
C GLY A 43 23.42 -1.00 5.26
N ALA A 44 22.97 0.06 4.57
CA ALA A 44 21.59 0.16 4.09
C ALA A 44 21.28 -0.86 2.98
N THR A 45 22.24 -1.08 2.07
CA THR A 45 22.13 -2.09 1.02
C THR A 45 21.99 -3.49 1.62
N LEU A 46 22.82 -3.84 2.61
CA LEU A 46 22.75 -5.14 3.29
C LEU A 46 21.40 -5.34 3.98
N ARG A 47 20.86 -4.31 4.66
CA ARG A 47 19.51 -4.39 5.27
C ARG A 47 18.43 -4.69 4.23
N ALA A 48 18.45 -3.98 3.09
CA ALA A 48 17.48 -4.21 2.00
C ALA A 48 17.63 -5.62 1.39
N LEU A 49 18.86 -6.11 1.22
CA LEU A 49 19.12 -7.48 0.75
C LEU A 49 18.66 -8.55 1.75
N LEU A 50 18.85 -8.34 3.06
CA LEU A 50 18.33 -9.25 4.09
C LEU A 50 16.80 -9.27 4.11
N GLN A 51 16.15 -8.10 3.98
CA GLN A 51 14.70 -8.02 3.81
C GLN A 51 14.24 -8.78 2.57
N ALA A 52 14.93 -8.62 1.43
CA ALA A 52 14.61 -9.33 0.20
C ALA A 52 14.73 -10.86 0.39
N ALA A 53 15.84 -11.33 0.96
CA ALA A 53 16.07 -12.75 1.22
C ALA A 53 14.99 -13.34 2.13
N PHE A 54 14.64 -12.65 3.22
CA PHE A 54 13.54 -13.05 4.11
C PHE A 54 12.20 -13.13 3.36
N CYS A 55 11.86 -12.11 2.57
CA CYS A 55 10.60 -12.08 1.82
C CYS A 55 10.52 -13.21 0.78
N MET A 56 11.60 -13.50 0.06
CA MET A 56 11.65 -14.61 -0.88
C MET A 56 11.55 -15.96 -0.16
N GLY A 57 12.29 -16.16 0.93
CA GLY A 57 12.23 -17.39 1.72
C GLY A 57 10.81 -17.67 2.22
N LEU A 58 10.14 -16.66 2.76
CA LEU A 58 8.75 -16.78 3.20
C LEU A 58 7.77 -17.01 2.03
N TYR A 59 7.97 -16.35 0.89
CA TYR A 59 7.16 -16.59 -0.31
C TYR A 59 7.28 -18.04 -0.80
N LEU A 60 8.51 -18.56 -0.92
CA LEU A 60 8.77 -19.93 -1.37
C LEU A 60 8.23 -20.98 -0.41
N TYR A 61 8.20 -20.69 0.89
CA TYR A 61 7.57 -21.54 1.89
C TYR A 61 6.03 -21.55 1.76
N LEU A 62 5.42 -20.39 1.53
CA LEU A 62 3.96 -20.24 1.53
C LEU A 62 3.29 -20.60 0.19
N VAL A 63 3.94 -20.35 -0.95
CA VAL A 63 3.33 -20.53 -2.28
C VAL A 63 2.85 -21.97 -2.56
N PRO A 64 3.52 -23.04 -2.10
CA PRO A 64 3.01 -24.41 -2.28
C PRO A 64 1.80 -24.72 -1.37
N LEU A 65 1.66 -24.00 -0.24
CA LEU A 65 0.54 -24.16 0.70
C LEU A 65 -0.72 -23.44 0.23
N TYR A 66 -0.55 -22.30 -0.45
CA TYR A 66 -1.64 -21.45 -0.95
C TYR A 66 -1.57 -21.20 -2.46
N PRO A 67 -1.53 -22.25 -3.31
CA PRO A 67 -1.45 -22.08 -4.76
C PRO A 67 -2.75 -21.52 -5.33
N LEU A 68 -2.65 -20.56 -6.25
CA LEU A 68 -3.81 -19.93 -6.89
C LEU A 68 -4.68 -20.94 -7.68
N THR A 69 -4.09 -22.04 -8.15
CA THR A 69 -4.81 -23.11 -8.85
C THR A 69 -5.91 -23.75 -7.99
N ARG A 70 -5.85 -23.62 -6.66
CA ARG A 70 -6.90 -24.10 -5.76
C ARG A 70 -8.23 -23.40 -6.00
N PHE A 71 -8.27 -22.14 -6.46
CA PHE A 71 -9.53 -21.44 -6.71
C PHE A 71 -10.39 -22.08 -7.81
N SER A 72 -9.74 -22.79 -8.73
CA SER A 72 -10.38 -23.47 -9.86
C SER A 72 -10.58 -24.96 -9.61
N ASP A 73 -10.10 -25.49 -8.47
CA ASP A 73 -10.28 -26.88 -8.06
C ASP A 73 -11.70 -27.10 -7.48
N PRO A 74 -12.48 -28.08 -7.97
CA PRO A 74 -13.81 -28.41 -7.41
C PRO A 74 -13.81 -28.60 -5.88
N LEU A 75 -12.73 -29.16 -5.31
CA LEU A 75 -12.59 -29.36 -3.86
C LEU A 75 -12.67 -28.05 -3.07
N TYR A 76 -12.30 -26.92 -3.68
CA TYR A 76 -12.44 -25.61 -3.02
C TYR A 76 -13.89 -25.26 -2.75
N GLN A 77 -14.82 -25.64 -3.64
CA GLN A 77 -16.24 -25.33 -3.49
C GLN A 77 -16.92 -26.17 -2.42
N GLU A 78 -16.37 -27.35 -2.12
CA GLU A 78 -16.85 -28.23 -1.04
C GLU A 78 -16.47 -27.70 0.35
N TRP A 79 -15.52 -26.76 0.45
CA TRP A 79 -15.09 -26.24 1.73
C TRP A 79 -16.13 -25.34 2.38
N GLY A 80 -16.26 -25.45 3.70
CA GLY A 80 -17.05 -24.53 4.51
C GLY A 80 -16.58 -23.07 4.36
N PHE A 81 -17.50 -22.14 4.67
CA PHE A 81 -17.27 -20.70 4.52
C PHE A 81 -15.96 -20.21 5.16
N LEU A 82 -15.70 -20.57 6.42
CA LEU A 82 -14.51 -20.11 7.14
C LEU A 82 -13.22 -20.61 6.46
N LYS A 83 -13.20 -21.86 6.00
CA LYS A 83 -12.02 -22.43 5.33
C LYS A 83 -11.76 -21.73 4.00
N ARG A 84 -12.79 -21.45 3.20
CA ARG A 84 -12.65 -20.67 1.95
C ARG A 84 -12.16 -19.26 2.20
N LEU A 85 -12.70 -18.59 3.22
CA LEU A 85 -12.32 -17.24 3.59
C LEU A 85 -10.87 -17.15 4.09
N SER A 86 -10.48 -18.06 4.99
CA SER A 86 -9.09 -18.16 5.46
C SER A 86 -8.13 -18.48 4.32
N TYR A 87 -8.54 -19.31 3.37
CA TYR A 87 -7.72 -19.60 2.19
C TYR A 87 -7.53 -18.39 1.28
N GLN A 88 -8.60 -17.61 1.02
CA GLN A 88 -8.50 -16.34 0.29
C GLN A 88 -7.57 -15.36 1.00
N TYR A 89 -7.72 -15.24 2.32
CA TYR A 89 -6.86 -14.42 3.15
C TYR A 89 -5.39 -14.80 2.96
N MET A 90 -5.08 -16.08 3.16
CA MET A 90 -3.71 -16.58 3.09
C MET A 90 -3.13 -16.54 1.68
N SER A 91 -3.96 -16.69 0.64
CA SER A 91 -3.51 -16.53 -0.75
C SER A 91 -3.05 -15.10 -1.04
N GLY A 92 -3.86 -14.11 -0.62
CA GLY A 92 -3.50 -12.69 -0.75
C GLY A 92 -2.25 -12.34 0.04
N PHE A 93 -2.13 -12.85 1.28
CA PHE A 93 -0.96 -12.68 2.13
C PHE A 93 0.29 -13.27 1.48
N THR A 94 0.21 -14.52 1.02
CA THR A 94 1.29 -15.22 0.33
C THR A 94 1.78 -14.45 -0.89
N ALA A 95 0.86 -13.98 -1.74
CA ALA A 95 1.22 -13.30 -2.97
C ALA A 95 1.89 -11.93 -2.75
N ARG A 96 1.74 -11.28 -1.59
CA ARG A 96 2.42 -10.00 -1.33
C ARG A 96 3.94 -10.15 -1.21
N TRP A 97 4.41 -11.28 -0.68
CA TRP A 97 5.83 -11.50 -0.38
C TRP A 97 6.76 -11.46 -1.60
N LYS A 98 6.29 -11.89 -2.78
CA LYS A 98 7.08 -11.74 -4.03
C LYS A 98 7.27 -10.27 -4.43
N TYR A 99 6.29 -9.41 -4.14
CA TYR A 99 6.40 -7.97 -4.40
C TYR A 99 7.35 -7.31 -3.38
N TYR A 100 7.27 -7.70 -2.11
CA TYR A 100 8.22 -7.27 -1.09
C TYR A 100 9.65 -7.61 -1.47
N PHE A 101 9.87 -8.83 -1.96
CA PHE A 101 11.17 -9.25 -2.47
C PHE A 101 11.67 -8.33 -3.60
N ILE A 102 10.93 -8.22 -4.71
CA ILE A 102 11.45 -7.53 -5.90
C ILE A 102 11.66 -6.03 -5.65
N TRP A 103 10.80 -5.41 -4.85
CA TRP A 103 10.96 -4.02 -4.46
C TRP A 103 12.14 -3.81 -3.51
N SER A 104 12.42 -4.76 -2.61
CA SER A 104 13.60 -4.69 -1.73
C SER A 104 14.91 -4.85 -2.51
N ILE A 105 14.93 -5.71 -3.55
CA ILE A 105 16.08 -5.84 -4.46
C ILE A 105 16.32 -4.54 -5.24
N SER A 106 15.25 -3.93 -5.72
CA SER A 106 15.33 -2.67 -6.47
C SER A 106 15.79 -1.52 -5.57
N GLU A 107 15.27 -1.46 -4.34
CA GLU A 107 15.72 -0.52 -3.31
C GLU A 107 17.22 -0.69 -3.03
N ALA A 108 17.71 -1.92 -2.81
CA ALA A 108 19.14 -2.19 -2.62
C ALA A 108 20.00 -1.68 -3.79
N SER A 109 19.53 -1.88 -5.02
CA SER A 109 20.21 -1.44 -6.24
C SER A 109 20.30 0.08 -6.35
N ILE A 110 19.25 0.80 -5.94
CA ILE A 110 19.25 2.27 -5.94
C ILE A 110 20.08 2.82 -4.77
N ILE A 111 20.07 2.17 -3.60
CA ILE A 111 20.90 2.54 -2.45
C ILE A 111 22.39 2.43 -2.80
N ILE A 112 22.83 1.30 -3.35
CA ILE A 112 24.26 1.09 -3.66
C ILE A 112 24.77 2.06 -4.74
N SER A 113 23.89 2.56 -5.61
CA SER A 113 24.23 3.61 -6.59
C SER A 113 24.43 5.01 -5.99
N GLY A 114 24.03 5.23 -4.74
CA GLY A 114 24.02 6.54 -4.08
C GLY A 114 22.77 7.39 -4.35
N LEU A 115 21.96 7.05 -5.36
CA LEU A 115 20.71 7.74 -5.65
C LEU A 115 19.71 7.59 -4.49
N GLY A 116 19.73 6.46 -3.77
CA GLY A 116 18.83 6.22 -2.63
C GLY A 116 19.01 7.17 -1.44
N PHE A 117 20.07 7.99 -1.42
CA PHE A 117 20.33 8.92 -0.33
C PHE A 117 19.22 9.98 -0.21
N SER A 118 18.77 10.22 1.01
CA SER A 118 17.63 11.10 1.34
C SER A 118 17.96 12.14 2.41
N GLY A 119 19.24 12.33 2.72
CA GLY A 119 19.71 13.29 3.71
C GLY A 119 20.13 12.64 5.02
N TRP A 120 20.32 13.45 6.06
CA TRP A 120 20.79 13.02 7.37
C TRP A 120 19.65 13.04 8.39
N THR A 121 19.73 12.21 9.42
CA THR A 121 18.85 12.29 10.60
C THR A 121 19.26 13.47 11.49
N ASP A 122 18.33 13.91 12.35
CA ASP A 122 18.58 14.94 13.37
C ASP A 122 19.25 14.37 14.63
N SER A 123 19.77 13.13 14.57
CA SER A 123 20.46 12.47 15.69
C SER A 123 21.86 13.04 15.91
N SER A 124 22.43 12.77 17.09
CA SER A 124 23.83 13.12 17.42
C SER A 124 24.60 11.84 17.81
N PRO A 125 25.48 11.31 16.94
CA PRO A 125 25.86 11.83 15.62
C PRO A 125 24.76 11.65 14.54
N PRO A 126 24.77 12.47 13.46
CA PRO A 126 23.85 12.32 12.34
C PRO A 126 24.10 11.02 11.56
N GLU A 127 23.04 10.32 11.21
CA GLU A 127 23.08 9.08 10.43
C GLU A 127 22.50 9.30 9.02
N PRO A 128 23.03 8.64 7.99
CA PRO A 128 22.53 8.79 6.64
C PRO A 128 21.21 8.05 6.45
N ARG A 129 20.22 8.72 5.85
CA ARG A 129 18.93 8.14 5.47
C ARG A 129 18.92 7.67 4.03
N TRP A 130 18.29 6.52 3.80
CA TRP A 130 18.26 5.82 2.51
C TRP A 130 16.83 5.54 2.03
N ASP A 131 15.90 6.42 2.37
CA ASP A 131 14.47 6.19 2.22
C ASP A 131 13.94 6.56 0.82
N ARG A 132 14.74 7.23 -0.03
CA ARG A 132 14.28 7.74 -1.34
C ARG A 132 13.78 6.63 -2.25
N ALA A 133 14.43 5.47 -2.19
CA ALA A 133 14.09 4.31 -3.00
C ALA A 133 13.12 3.34 -2.31
N LYS A 134 12.73 3.61 -1.07
CA LYS A 134 11.84 2.72 -0.32
C LYS A 134 10.49 2.67 -1.03
N ASN A 135 10.18 1.50 -1.59
CA ASN A 135 8.91 1.28 -2.28
C ASN A 135 7.92 0.48 -1.43
N VAL A 136 8.37 -0.12 -0.33
CA VAL A 136 7.51 -0.88 0.58
C VAL A 136 7.99 -0.83 2.02
N ASP A 137 7.03 -0.73 2.94
CA ASP A 137 7.21 -0.97 4.36
C ASP A 137 6.45 -2.24 4.74
N VAL A 138 7.15 -3.37 4.82
CA VAL A 138 6.54 -4.70 5.00
C VAL A 138 5.69 -4.75 6.27
N LEU A 139 6.24 -4.31 7.41
CA LEU A 139 5.50 -4.27 8.67
C LEU A 139 4.39 -3.24 8.64
N GLY A 140 4.62 -2.08 8.01
CA GLY A 140 3.60 -1.06 7.80
C GLY A 140 2.38 -1.60 7.04
N VAL A 141 2.57 -2.48 6.05
CA VAL A 141 1.49 -3.11 5.31
C VAL A 141 0.79 -4.18 6.15
N GLU A 142 1.53 -5.13 6.71
CA GLU A 142 0.93 -6.26 7.44
C GLU A 142 0.31 -5.86 8.79
N LEU A 143 0.72 -4.71 9.35
CA LEU A 143 0.21 -4.15 10.61
C LEU A 143 -0.61 -2.86 10.42
N ALA A 144 -1.07 -2.59 9.19
CA ALA A 144 -1.83 -1.39 8.85
C ALA A 144 -3.13 -1.30 9.67
N LYS A 145 -3.24 -0.30 10.55
CA LYS A 145 -4.40 -0.10 11.42
C LYS A 145 -5.63 0.46 10.69
N SER A 146 -5.43 0.93 9.47
CA SER A 146 -6.48 1.47 8.60
C SER A 146 -6.07 1.31 7.16
N SER A 147 -7.03 1.03 6.28
CA SER A 147 -6.79 0.91 4.84
C SER A 147 -6.33 2.22 4.20
N VAL A 148 -6.56 3.36 4.86
CA VAL A 148 -6.04 4.67 4.44
C VAL A 148 -4.51 4.73 4.51
N GLN A 149 -3.89 3.92 5.38
CA GLN A 149 -2.44 3.86 5.52
C GLN A 149 -1.79 3.06 4.39
N LEU A 150 -2.50 2.09 3.79
CA LEU A 150 -1.92 1.16 2.81
C LEU A 150 -1.18 1.86 1.65
N PRO A 151 -1.72 2.91 0.99
CA PRO A 151 -0.99 3.60 -0.09
C PRO A 151 0.31 4.30 0.37
N LEU A 152 0.49 4.51 1.67
CA LEU A 152 1.69 5.14 2.24
C LEU A 152 2.82 4.13 2.51
N VAL A 153 2.49 2.83 2.48
CA VAL A 153 3.41 1.73 2.87
C VAL A 153 3.51 0.63 1.81
N TRP A 154 2.57 0.56 0.88
CA TRP A 154 2.56 -0.37 -0.25
C TRP A 154 2.75 0.38 -1.57
N ASN A 155 3.74 -0.06 -2.37
CA ASN A 155 4.06 0.54 -3.66
C ASN A 155 4.16 2.07 -3.57
N ILE A 156 4.94 2.54 -2.61
CA ILE A 156 4.95 3.92 -2.09
C ILE A 156 5.15 4.93 -3.22
N GLN A 157 6.03 4.63 -4.17
CA GLN A 157 6.38 5.57 -5.23
C GLN A 157 5.28 5.70 -6.28
N VAL A 158 4.64 4.58 -6.68
CA VAL A 158 3.48 4.64 -7.56
C VAL A 158 2.29 5.29 -6.85
N SER A 159 2.09 5.02 -5.56
CA SER A 159 1.05 5.67 -4.77
C SER A 159 1.25 7.19 -4.67
N THR A 160 2.51 7.62 -4.52
CA THR A 160 2.89 9.05 -4.51
C THR A 160 2.69 9.68 -5.89
N TRP A 161 3.08 8.98 -6.96
CA TRP A 161 2.84 9.42 -8.33
C TRP A 161 1.34 9.57 -8.63
N LEU A 162 0.53 8.57 -8.31
CA LEU A 162 -0.94 8.62 -8.46
C LEU A 162 -1.54 9.76 -7.64
N ARG A 163 -1.02 10.01 -6.44
CA ARG A 163 -1.46 11.13 -5.61
C ARG A 163 -1.22 12.48 -6.30
N HIS A 164 0.00 12.74 -6.75
CA HIS A 164 0.36 14.04 -7.33
C HIS A 164 -0.20 14.26 -8.74
N TYR A 165 -0.18 13.23 -9.58
CA TYR A 165 -0.50 13.37 -11.00
C TYR A 165 -1.94 13.03 -11.34
N VAL A 166 -2.68 12.36 -10.46
CA VAL A 166 -4.09 12.02 -10.67
C VAL A 166 -4.97 12.60 -9.57
N TYR A 167 -4.82 12.13 -8.33
CA TYR A 167 -5.74 12.46 -7.24
C TYR A 167 -5.82 13.96 -6.97
N GLU A 168 -4.68 14.61 -6.71
CA GLU A 168 -4.62 16.05 -6.39
C GLU A 168 -5.06 16.92 -7.56
N ARG A 169 -4.82 16.48 -8.81
CA ARG A 169 -5.27 17.19 -10.02
C ARG A 169 -6.78 17.13 -10.24
N LEU A 170 -7.45 16.09 -9.73
CA LEU A 170 -8.91 15.97 -9.76
C LEU A 170 -9.60 16.73 -8.61
N VAL A 171 -8.85 17.27 -7.65
CA VAL A 171 -9.40 18.10 -6.58
C VAL A 171 -9.59 19.52 -7.06
N GLN A 172 -10.84 19.97 -7.10
CA GLN A 172 -11.16 21.36 -7.43
C GLN A 172 -10.67 22.30 -6.33
N LYS A 173 -10.10 23.45 -6.71
CA LYS A 173 -9.62 24.48 -5.78
C LYS A 173 -10.71 24.83 -4.75
N GLY A 174 -10.36 24.83 -3.47
CA GLY A 174 -11.27 25.13 -2.36
C GLY A 174 -12.24 24.01 -1.97
N ARG A 175 -12.24 22.86 -2.65
CA ARG A 175 -13.09 21.71 -2.31
C ARG A 175 -12.29 20.59 -1.65
N LYS A 176 -12.92 19.90 -0.70
CA LYS A 176 -12.34 18.69 -0.11
C LYS A 176 -12.50 17.52 -1.08
N PRO A 177 -11.49 16.65 -1.25
CA PRO A 177 -11.62 15.47 -2.08
C PRO A 177 -12.68 14.53 -1.53
N GLY A 178 -13.50 13.98 -2.42
CA GLY A 178 -14.56 13.03 -2.11
C GLY A 178 -14.23 11.61 -2.55
N PHE A 179 -15.26 10.76 -2.57
CA PHE A 179 -15.16 9.39 -3.08
C PHE A 179 -14.86 9.35 -4.58
N PHE A 180 -15.35 10.31 -5.35
CA PHE A 180 -15.12 10.37 -6.80
C PHE A 180 -13.62 10.46 -7.15
N GLN A 181 -12.87 11.38 -6.52
CA GLN A 181 -11.43 11.51 -6.76
C GLN A 181 -10.69 10.21 -6.40
N LEU A 182 -11.06 9.58 -5.28
CA LEU A 182 -10.49 8.29 -4.88
C LEU A 182 -10.77 7.20 -5.91
N LEU A 183 -12.04 7.04 -6.32
CA LEU A 183 -12.45 6.05 -7.30
C LEU A 183 -11.76 6.27 -8.66
N ALA A 184 -11.70 7.51 -9.13
CA ALA A 184 -11.02 7.86 -10.37
C ALA A 184 -9.52 7.51 -10.29
N THR A 185 -8.83 7.85 -9.20
CA THR A 185 -7.43 7.49 -9.01
C THR A 185 -7.19 5.98 -8.98
N GLN A 186 -8.05 5.23 -8.25
CA GLN A 186 -7.93 3.76 -8.25
C GLN A 186 -8.23 3.17 -9.64
N THR A 187 -9.19 3.73 -10.38
CA THR A 187 -9.49 3.30 -11.76
C THR A 187 -8.32 3.54 -12.70
N VAL A 188 -7.64 4.69 -12.59
CA VAL A 188 -6.40 4.95 -13.34
C VAL A 188 -5.31 3.94 -12.96
N SER A 189 -5.18 3.61 -11.68
CA SER A 189 -4.26 2.56 -11.23
C SER A 189 -4.62 1.20 -11.84
N ALA A 190 -5.91 0.88 -11.97
CA ALA A 190 -6.36 -0.34 -12.62
C ALA A 190 -5.91 -0.42 -14.07
N VAL A 191 -6.18 0.64 -14.85
CA VAL A 191 -5.77 0.73 -16.25
C VAL A 191 -4.26 0.65 -16.40
N TRP A 192 -3.50 1.25 -15.49
CA TRP A 192 -2.04 1.15 -15.47
C TRP A 192 -1.53 -0.28 -15.25
N HIS A 193 -2.21 -1.08 -14.42
CA HIS A 193 -1.91 -2.51 -14.27
C HIS A 193 -2.35 -3.35 -15.47
N GLY A 194 -3.45 -2.97 -16.13
CA GLY A 194 -3.96 -3.61 -17.34
C GLY A 194 -5.48 -3.66 -17.38
N LEU A 195 -6.02 -4.09 -18.53
CA LEU A 195 -7.47 -4.12 -18.77
C LEU A 195 -8.15 -5.44 -18.37
N TYR A 196 -7.44 -6.32 -17.65
CA TYR A 196 -8.03 -7.55 -17.13
C TYR A 196 -9.14 -7.22 -16.12
N PRO A 197 -10.31 -7.88 -16.20
CA PRO A 197 -11.44 -7.61 -15.30
C PRO A 197 -11.09 -7.70 -13.82
N GLY A 198 -10.24 -8.64 -13.43
CA GLY A 198 -9.78 -8.80 -12.05
C GLY A 198 -9.05 -7.58 -11.49
N TYR A 199 -8.27 -6.87 -12.30
CA TYR A 199 -7.65 -5.60 -11.90
C TYR A 199 -8.70 -4.52 -11.66
N ILE A 200 -9.61 -4.33 -12.61
CA ILE A 200 -10.68 -3.32 -12.49
C ILE A 200 -11.49 -3.57 -11.22
N ILE A 201 -11.90 -4.82 -10.97
CA ILE A 201 -12.64 -5.19 -9.77
C ILE A 201 -11.81 -4.90 -8.51
N PHE A 202 -10.56 -5.33 -8.45
CA PHE A 202 -9.69 -5.09 -7.29
C PHE A 202 -9.55 -3.60 -6.95
N PHE A 203 -9.32 -2.74 -7.94
CA PHE A 203 -9.11 -1.31 -7.70
C PHE A 203 -10.41 -0.56 -7.38
N VAL A 204 -11.55 -0.97 -7.93
CA VAL A 204 -12.84 -0.45 -7.47
C VAL A 204 -13.10 -0.87 -6.01
N GLN A 205 -12.78 -2.11 -5.66
CA GLN A 205 -12.87 -2.60 -4.27
C GLN A 205 -11.92 -1.87 -3.34
N SER A 206 -10.71 -1.53 -3.77
CA SER A 206 -9.75 -0.79 -2.94
C SER A 206 -10.27 0.63 -2.62
N ALA A 207 -10.97 1.28 -3.57
CA ALA A 207 -11.63 2.56 -3.32
C ALA A 207 -12.73 2.43 -2.24
N LEU A 208 -13.57 1.40 -2.33
CA LEU A 208 -14.59 1.09 -1.33
C LEU A 208 -13.97 0.76 0.03
N MET A 209 -12.92 -0.06 0.03
CA MET A 209 -12.16 -0.46 1.21
C MET A 209 -11.67 0.79 1.98
N ILE A 210 -10.96 1.69 1.28
CA ILE A 210 -10.44 2.93 1.86
C ILE A 210 -11.59 3.82 2.36
N ALA A 211 -12.68 3.95 1.60
CA ALA A 211 -13.82 4.77 1.99
C ALA A 211 -14.53 4.23 3.25
N GLY A 212 -14.71 2.91 3.36
CA GLY A 212 -15.25 2.26 4.57
C GLY A 212 -14.32 2.44 5.77
N SER A 213 -13.00 2.27 5.60
CA SER A 213 -12.03 2.51 6.68
C SER A 213 -12.04 3.95 7.20
N ARG A 214 -12.26 4.94 6.32
CA ARG A 214 -12.46 6.35 6.71
C ARG A 214 -13.70 6.58 7.56
N VAL A 215 -14.73 5.73 7.46
CA VAL A 215 -15.91 5.80 8.33
C VAL A 215 -15.54 5.31 9.73
N ILE A 216 -14.95 4.13 9.84
CA ILE A 216 -14.54 3.56 11.13
C ILE A 216 -13.58 4.51 11.85
N TYR A 217 -12.61 5.08 11.13
CA TYR A 217 -11.68 6.05 11.68
C TYR A 217 -12.39 7.32 12.21
N ARG A 218 -13.41 7.83 11.51
CA ARG A 218 -14.19 8.98 11.99
C ARG A 218 -14.94 8.67 13.28
N TRP A 219 -15.52 7.49 13.39
CA TRP A 219 -16.15 7.04 14.64
C TRP A 219 -15.12 6.87 15.75
N GLN A 220 -13.93 6.33 15.45
CA GLN A 220 -12.83 6.19 16.40
C GLN A 220 -12.41 7.54 16.98
N GLN A 221 -12.24 8.56 16.13
CA GLN A 221 -11.90 9.92 16.58
C GLN A 221 -13.01 10.56 17.42
N ALA A 222 -14.27 10.21 17.18
CA ALA A 222 -15.40 10.73 17.93
C ALA A 222 -15.54 10.13 19.33
N THR A 223 -14.97 8.95 19.55
CA THR A 223 -15.00 8.24 20.83
C THR A 223 -13.63 8.19 21.50
N LYS A 224 -12.74 9.13 21.17
CA LYS A 224 -11.36 9.17 21.65
C LYS A 224 -11.31 9.17 23.18
N GLY A 225 -10.40 8.38 23.75
CA GLY A 225 -10.23 8.20 25.20
C GLY A 225 -11.15 7.14 25.83
N THR A 226 -12.00 6.48 25.06
CA THR A 226 -12.93 5.46 25.57
C THR A 226 -12.51 4.04 25.18
N LEU A 227 -13.10 3.02 25.83
CA LEU A 227 -12.96 1.63 25.38
C LEU A 227 -13.43 1.44 23.93
N PHE A 228 -14.44 2.20 23.50
CA PHE A 228 -14.97 2.14 22.15
C PHE A 228 -13.96 2.60 21.09
N GLU A 229 -13.06 3.54 21.41
CA GLU A 229 -11.94 3.88 20.53
C GLU A 229 -11.07 2.65 20.23
N LYS A 230 -10.70 1.89 21.27
CA LYS A 230 -9.84 0.71 21.15
C LYS A 230 -10.54 -0.40 20.35
N ILE A 231 -11.83 -0.61 20.60
CA ILE A 231 -12.66 -1.56 19.83
C ILE A 231 -12.69 -1.16 18.36
N LEU A 232 -12.99 0.11 18.04
CA LEU A 232 -13.04 0.59 16.66
C LEU A 232 -11.66 0.54 15.97
N ALA A 233 -10.58 0.79 16.69
CA ALA A 233 -9.23 0.66 16.16
C ALA A 233 -8.93 -0.80 15.78
N LEU A 234 -9.26 -1.77 16.65
CA LEU A 234 -9.13 -3.19 16.37
C LEU A 234 -10.03 -3.63 15.21
N MET A 235 -11.27 -3.14 15.16
CA MET A 235 -12.19 -3.39 14.05
C MET A 235 -11.64 -2.85 12.73
N ASN A 236 -11.04 -1.66 12.71
CA ASN A 236 -10.47 -1.08 11.49
C ASN A 236 -9.25 -1.86 11.01
N PHE A 237 -8.43 -2.35 11.94
CA PHE A 237 -7.31 -3.25 11.65
C PHE A 237 -7.82 -4.57 11.03
N ALA A 238 -8.76 -5.25 11.70
CA ALA A 238 -9.33 -6.50 11.21
C ALA A 238 -10.04 -6.32 9.85
N TYR A 239 -10.79 -5.24 9.69
CA TYR A 239 -11.42 -4.86 8.42
C TYR A 239 -10.38 -4.67 7.32
N THR A 240 -9.29 -3.97 7.60
CA THR A 240 -8.24 -3.69 6.62
C THR A 240 -7.60 -4.99 6.13
N LEU A 241 -7.25 -5.88 7.05
CA LEU A 241 -6.67 -7.18 6.72
C LEU A 241 -7.65 -8.05 5.93
N LEU A 242 -8.90 -8.16 6.38
CA LEU A 242 -9.90 -8.97 5.71
C LEU A 242 -10.17 -8.49 4.28
N VAL A 243 -10.49 -7.20 4.12
CA VAL A 243 -10.92 -6.65 2.83
C VAL A 243 -9.76 -6.58 1.85
N LEU A 244 -8.54 -6.26 2.29
CA LEU A 244 -7.37 -6.25 1.42
C LEU A 244 -7.13 -7.63 0.80
N ASN A 245 -7.07 -8.67 1.64
CA ASN A 245 -6.73 -10.00 1.16
C ASN A 245 -7.87 -10.66 0.36
N TYR A 246 -9.13 -10.43 0.76
CA TYR A 246 -10.29 -10.80 -0.06
C TYR A 246 -10.21 -10.14 -1.44
N SER A 247 -9.98 -8.81 -1.48
CA SER A 247 -9.97 -8.07 -2.73
C SER A 247 -8.83 -8.55 -3.63
N ALA A 248 -7.66 -8.82 -3.05
CA ALA A 248 -6.45 -9.24 -3.77
C ALA A 248 -6.66 -10.50 -4.64
N VAL A 249 -7.65 -11.35 -4.35
CA VAL A 249 -7.96 -12.53 -5.19
C VAL A 249 -8.23 -12.12 -6.63
N GLY A 250 -9.00 -11.05 -6.87
CA GLY A 250 -9.26 -10.56 -8.23
C GLY A 250 -7.99 -10.08 -8.95
N PHE A 251 -7.08 -9.44 -8.22
CA PHE A 251 -5.77 -9.03 -8.75
C PHE A 251 -4.88 -10.23 -9.11
N MET A 252 -5.04 -11.36 -8.42
CA MET A 252 -4.22 -12.56 -8.61
C MET A 252 -4.73 -13.45 -9.76
N VAL A 253 -6.05 -13.65 -9.86
CA VAL A 253 -6.65 -14.55 -10.88
C VAL A 253 -6.90 -13.85 -12.21
N LEU A 254 -7.04 -12.52 -12.24
CA LEU A 254 -7.25 -11.67 -13.42
C LEU A 254 -8.57 -11.90 -14.20
N SER A 255 -9.07 -13.12 -14.24
CA SER A 255 -10.31 -13.53 -14.92
C SER A 255 -11.55 -13.00 -14.21
N LEU A 256 -12.54 -12.52 -14.98
CA LEU A 256 -13.84 -12.11 -14.46
C LEU A 256 -14.55 -13.27 -13.75
N HIS A 257 -14.60 -14.43 -14.42
CA HIS A 257 -15.31 -15.60 -13.92
C HIS A 257 -14.71 -16.08 -12.60
N GLU A 258 -13.39 -16.29 -12.54
CA GLU A 258 -12.73 -16.79 -11.34
C GLU A 258 -12.80 -15.78 -10.18
N THR A 259 -12.75 -14.47 -10.49
CA THR A 259 -12.94 -13.42 -9.49
C THR A 259 -14.34 -13.48 -8.87
N LEU A 260 -15.38 -13.52 -9.70
CA LEU A 260 -16.77 -13.55 -9.23
C LEU A 260 -17.10 -14.86 -8.50
N THR A 261 -16.63 -16.00 -9.01
CA THR A 261 -16.80 -17.31 -8.36
C THR A 261 -16.12 -17.33 -7.00
N SER A 262 -14.88 -16.84 -6.89
CA SER A 262 -14.17 -16.75 -5.62
C SER A 262 -14.88 -15.81 -4.64
N TYR A 263 -15.28 -14.62 -5.09
CA TYR A 263 -15.99 -13.66 -4.25
C TYR A 263 -17.36 -14.20 -3.79
N GLY A 264 -18.11 -14.83 -4.69
CA GLY A 264 -19.40 -15.46 -4.40
C GLY A 264 -19.30 -16.63 -3.42
N SER A 265 -18.20 -17.39 -3.46
CA SER A 265 -17.96 -18.51 -2.54
C SER A 265 -17.88 -18.09 -1.06
N VAL A 266 -17.60 -16.81 -0.80
CA VAL A 266 -17.60 -16.21 0.54
C VAL A 266 -18.64 -15.08 0.64
N TYR A 267 -19.74 -15.20 -0.12
CA TYR A 267 -20.91 -14.32 -0.06
C TYR A 267 -20.60 -12.82 -0.23
N TYR A 268 -19.57 -12.51 -1.02
CA TYR A 268 -19.15 -11.14 -1.32
C TYR A 268 -18.84 -10.28 -0.08
N ILE A 269 -18.45 -10.87 1.05
CA ILE A 269 -18.32 -10.16 2.34
C ILE A 269 -17.38 -8.95 2.26
N GLY A 270 -16.25 -9.05 1.54
CA GLY A 270 -15.31 -7.96 1.39
C GLY A 270 -15.79 -6.85 0.46
N THR A 271 -16.91 -7.04 -0.24
CA THR A 271 -17.62 -6.01 -1.02
C THR A 271 -18.73 -5.37 -0.19
N ILE A 272 -19.54 -6.21 0.45
CA ILE A 272 -20.74 -5.78 1.17
C ILE A 272 -20.36 -4.98 2.42
N ILE A 273 -19.36 -5.42 3.19
CA ILE A 273 -18.96 -4.75 4.44
C ILE A 273 -18.52 -3.30 4.18
N PRO A 274 -17.61 -2.99 3.23
CA PRO A 274 -17.28 -1.60 2.90
C PRO A 274 -18.50 -0.75 2.51
N ILE A 275 -19.41 -1.28 1.68
CA ILE A 275 -20.61 -0.57 1.24
C ILE A 275 -21.51 -0.24 2.43
N VAL A 276 -21.78 -1.23 3.28
CA VAL A 276 -22.60 -1.04 4.50
C VAL A 276 -21.98 0.01 5.41
N LEU A 277 -20.65 -0.04 5.65
CA LEU A 277 -19.97 0.98 6.44
C LEU A 277 -20.10 2.39 5.84
N ILE A 278 -19.96 2.52 4.52
CA ILE A 278 -20.13 3.80 3.83
C ILE A 278 -21.55 4.34 4.00
N LEU A 279 -22.58 3.49 3.87
CA LEU A 279 -23.98 3.87 4.06
C LEU A 279 -24.27 4.24 5.52
N LEU A 280 -23.81 3.43 6.47
CA LEU A 280 -23.91 3.73 7.90
C LEU A 280 -23.22 5.05 8.25
N GLY A 281 -22.06 5.34 7.66
CA GLY A 281 -21.36 6.61 7.86
C GLY A 281 -22.09 7.85 7.32
N LYS A 282 -23.13 7.69 6.48
CA LYS A 282 -24.02 8.78 6.06
C LYS A 282 -25.15 9.02 7.06
N VAL A 283 -25.63 7.96 7.71
CA VAL A 283 -26.72 7.99 8.71
C VAL A 283 -26.17 8.35 10.09
N ILE A 284 -25.14 7.63 10.54
CA ILE A 284 -24.47 7.79 11.83
C ILE A 284 -23.31 8.79 11.67
N LYS A 285 -23.65 10.08 11.75
CA LYS A 285 -22.65 11.14 11.76
C LYS A 285 -22.14 11.31 13.20
N PRO A 286 -20.85 11.03 13.48
CA PRO A 286 -20.31 11.30 14.80
C PRO A 286 -20.45 12.79 15.13
N ALA A 287 -20.73 13.12 16.39
CA ALA A 287 -20.69 14.49 16.87
C ALA A 287 -19.32 15.09 16.48
N LYS A 288 -19.34 16.30 15.91
CA LYS A 288 -18.09 16.95 15.47
C LYS A 288 -17.13 16.96 16.67
N PRO A 289 -15.91 16.42 16.55
CA PRO A 289 -14.92 16.59 17.60
C PRO A 289 -14.79 18.10 17.83
N ALA A 290 -14.91 18.53 19.09
CA ALA A 290 -14.72 19.92 19.46
C ALA A 290 -13.40 20.37 18.85
N ARG A 291 -13.47 21.34 17.93
CA ARG A 291 -12.31 21.89 17.24
C ARG A 291 -11.37 22.36 18.35
N SER A 292 -10.28 21.64 18.63
CA SER A 292 -9.28 22.15 19.57
C SER A 292 -8.88 23.49 19.01
N LYS A 293 -9.15 24.57 19.77
CA LYS A 293 -8.67 25.90 19.43
C LYS A 293 -7.20 25.74 19.09
N ALA A 294 -6.86 25.99 17.82
CA ALA A 294 -5.49 26.10 17.42
C ALA A 294 -4.88 27.13 18.37
N ARG A 295 -3.87 26.70 19.11
CA ARG A 295 -2.97 27.56 19.86
C ARG A 295 -2.36 28.51 18.83
N LYS A 296 -2.92 29.71 18.73
CA LYS A 296 -2.12 30.91 18.46
C LYS A 296 -1.15 31.03 19.63
N GLU A 297 0.07 31.51 19.38
CA GLU A 297 1.26 31.57 20.27
C GLU A 297 2.14 30.33 20.07
N GLU A 298 3.33 30.40 19.46
CA GLU A 298 4.27 31.49 19.09
C GLU A 298 4.91 31.20 17.72
#